data_AF-A0A6M0C1B2-F1
#
_entry.id   AF-A0A6M0C1B2-F1
#
_cell.length_a   1.000
_cell.length_b   1.000
_cell.length_c   1.000
_cell.angle_alpha   90.00
_cell.angle_beta   90.00
_cell.angle_gamma   90.00
#
_symmetry.space_group_name_H-M   'P 1'
#
loop_
_entity.id
_entity.type
_entity.pdbx_description
1 polymer ?
#
loop_
_entity_poly.entity_id
_entity_poly.type
_entity_poly.pdbx_seq_one_letter_code
_entity_poly.pdbx_strand_id
1 'polypeptide(L)'
;MSNTNKTPVTIVNAVNSITAYTAPVLFLDTCAILDVIRTPQRDIQEQVISAANDVLDASREQKKLWIVATTMVKNEFSEKLKKVENELVKHVEKVDKDVEKLRKAANYLFASSQINPGNFRELKIPQALSKIAEYLLDSAILIAAEDDCILRAAKRVTNKKKPSQSGKQQYNDCEIIEHYL
;
A
#
# COMPACT_ATOMS: atom_id res chain seq x y z
N MET A 1 8.64 -10.95 10.12
CA MET A 1 9.43 -11.37 8.94
C MET A 1 8.50 -12.13 8.01
N SER A 2 7.75 -11.43 7.15
CA SER A 2 7.07 -12.07 6.02
C SER A 2 8.14 -12.31 4.96
N ASN A 3 8.58 -13.56 4.82
CA ASN A 3 9.58 -13.96 3.85
C ASN A 3 8.83 -14.54 2.64
N THR A 4 8.10 -13.69 1.90
CA THR A 4 7.33 -14.12 0.73
C THR A 4 8.19 -14.13 -0.52
N ASN A 5 8.99 -15.19 -0.63
CA ASN A 5 9.48 -15.69 -1.92
C ASN A 5 8.30 -16.29 -2.71
N LYS A 6 7.29 -15.49 -3.04
CA LYS A 6 6.38 -15.80 -4.14
C LYS A 6 7.19 -15.71 -5.42
N THR A 7 7.36 -16.84 -6.09
CA THR A 7 8.03 -16.91 -7.38
C THR A 7 7.21 -16.11 -8.39
N PRO A 8 7.79 -15.06 -9.01
CA PRO A 8 7.12 -14.34 -10.08
C PRO A 8 6.75 -15.28 -11.23
N VAL A 9 5.59 -15.05 -11.85
CA VAL A 9 5.10 -15.83 -13.00
C VAL A 9 5.04 -14.94 -14.24
N THR A 10 5.07 -15.55 -15.43
CA THR A 10 4.84 -14.82 -16.68
C THR A 10 3.40 -14.31 -16.74
N ILE A 11 3.17 -13.28 -17.56
CA ILE A 11 1.84 -12.73 -17.85
C ILE A 11 0.91 -13.85 -18.35
N VAL A 12 1.40 -14.72 -19.24
CA VAL A 12 0.63 -15.85 -19.79
C VAL A 12 0.17 -16.80 -18.67
N ASN A 13 1.03 -17.14 -17.72
CA ASN A 13 0.68 -18.02 -16.61
C ASN A 13 -0.31 -17.36 -15.64
N ALA A 14 -0.19 -16.04 -15.43
CA ALA A 14 -1.17 -15.28 -14.64
C ALA A 14 -2.54 -15.29 -15.33
N VAL A 15 -2.60 -15.03 -16.64
CA VAL A 15 -3.84 -15.06 -17.44
C VAL A 15 -4.49 -16.43 -17.41
N ASN A 16 -3.72 -17.51 -17.58
CA ASN A 16 -4.24 -18.88 -17.49
C ASN A 16 -4.85 -19.17 -16.12
N SER A 17 -4.22 -18.68 -15.04
CA SER A 17 -4.74 -18.86 -13.68
C SER A 17 -6.06 -18.11 -13.46
N ILE A 18 -6.14 -16.87 -13.95
CA ILE A 18 -7.32 -16.00 -13.81
C ILE A 18 -8.50 -16.51 -14.64
N THR A 19 -8.24 -16.98 -15.87
CA THR A 19 -9.28 -17.46 -16.79
C THR A 19 -9.84 -18.84 -16.38
N ALA A 20 -9.07 -19.66 -15.66
CA ALA A 20 -9.56 -20.93 -15.11
C ALA A 20 -10.61 -20.75 -14.00
N TYR A 21 -10.61 -19.61 -13.30
CA TYR A 21 -11.63 -19.25 -12.32
C TYR A 21 -11.94 -17.76 -12.42
N THR A 22 -12.88 -17.43 -13.30
CA THR A 22 -13.18 -16.05 -13.66
C THR A 22 -13.75 -15.26 -12.49
N ALA A 23 -13.01 -14.23 -12.09
CA ALA A 23 -13.44 -13.20 -11.15
C ALA A 23 -12.81 -11.85 -11.57
N PRO A 24 -13.32 -10.71 -11.09
CA PRO A 24 -12.70 -9.41 -11.34
C PRO A 24 -11.21 -9.40 -10.96
N VAL A 25 -10.43 -8.56 -11.66
CA VAL A 25 -8.98 -8.40 -11.43
C VAL A 25 -8.70 -6.99 -10.93
N LEU A 26 -7.99 -6.90 -9.81
CA LEU A 26 -7.47 -5.66 -9.25
C LEU A 26 -5.94 -5.63 -9.42
N PHE A 27 -5.47 -4.66 -10.20
CA PHE A 27 -4.04 -4.38 -10.33
C PHE A 27 -3.61 -3.43 -9.22
N LEU A 28 -2.58 -3.82 -8.46
CA LEU A 28 -2.05 -2.99 -7.39
C LEU A 28 -1.11 -1.91 -7.92
N ASP A 29 -1.22 -0.71 -7.34
CA ASP A 29 -0.22 0.34 -7.47
C ASP A 29 0.50 0.54 -6.12
N THR A 30 1.81 0.76 -6.17
CA THR A 30 2.63 0.98 -4.97
C THR A 30 2.09 2.12 -4.12
N CYS A 31 1.66 3.22 -4.74
CA CYS A 31 1.15 4.38 -4.00
C CYS A 31 -0.14 4.04 -3.24
N ALA A 32 -1.05 3.31 -3.88
CA ALA A 32 -2.29 2.85 -3.26
C ALA A 32 -2.04 1.91 -2.07
N ILE A 33 -1.10 0.96 -2.19
CA ILE A 33 -0.75 0.06 -1.08
C ILE A 33 -0.16 0.84 0.09
N LEU A 34 0.79 1.76 -0.16
CA LEU A 34 1.43 2.56 0.89
C LEU A 34 0.46 3.53 1.57
N ASP A 35 -0.61 3.93 0.88
CA ASP A 35 -1.62 4.82 1.44
C ASP A 35 -2.46 4.14 2.54
N VAL A 36 -2.55 2.81 2.57
CA VAL A 36 -3.09 2.06 3.72
C VAL A 36 -2.34 2.42 5.01
N ILE A 37 -1.02 2.59 4.93
CA ILE A 37 -0.18 2.97 6.07
C ILE A 37 -0.29 4.47 6.36
N ARG A 38 -0.36 5.32 5.32
CA ARG A 38 -0.41 6.78 5.48
C ARG A 38 -1.78 7.31 5.89
N THR A 39 -2.82 6.49 5.84
CA THR A 39 -4.21 6.87 6.09
C THR A 39 -4.39 7.72 7.36
N PRO A 40 -3.81 7.38 8.53
CA PRO A 40 -3.99 8.18 9.75
C PRO A 40 -3.41 9.61 9.67
N GLN A 41 -2.58 9.90 8.68
CA GLN A 41 -1.92 11.19 8.46
C GLN A 41 -2.62 12.02 7.37
N ARG A 42 -3.71 11.53 6.78
CA ARG A 42 -4.43 12.17 5.67
C ARG A 42 -5.85 12.51 6.09
N ASP A 43 -6.34 13.67 5.67
CA ASP A 43 -7.58 14.27 6.17
C ASP A 43 -8.90 13.54 5.77
N ILE A 44 -8.92 12.63 4.78
CA ILE A 44 -10.19 12.14 4.16
C ILE A 44 -10.13 10.64 3.78
N GLN A 45 -9.62 9.76 4.64
CA GLN A 45 -9.35 8.37 4.23
C GLN A 45 -9.81 7.27 5.20
N GLU A 46 -10.78 7.53 6.09
CA GLU A 46 -11.26 6.53 7.08
C GLU A 46 -11.65 5.18 6.45
N GLN A 47 -12.16 5.19 5.22
CA GLN A 47 -12.60 3.99 4.51
C GLN A 47 -11.47 3.16 3.89
N VAL A 48 -10.25 3.69 3.78
CA VAL A 48 -9.14 2.99 3.10
C VAL A 48 -8.77 1.69 3.82
N ILE A 49 -8.77 1.70 5.16
CA ILE A 49 -8.46 0.51 5.95
C ILE A 49 -9.57 -0.55 5.79
N SER A 50 -10.84 -0.13 5.78
CA SER A 50 -11.97 -1.04 5.54
C SER A 50 -11.89 -1.65 4.14
N ALA A 51 -11.69 -0.82 3.12
CA ALA A 51 -11.59 -1.27 1.73
C ALA A 51 -10.41 -2.23 1.51
N ALA A 52 -9.27 -2.00 2.17
CA ALA A 52 -8.14 -2.92 2.14
C ALA A 52 -8.50 -4.31 2.71
N ASN A 53 -9.26 -4.35 3.82
CA ASN A 53 -9.75 -5.61 4.38
C ASN A 53 -10.78 -6.29 3.47
N ASP A 54 -11.70 -5.53 2.87
CA ASP A 54 -12.70 -6.06 1.92
C ASP A 54 -12.03 -6.69 0.69
N VAL A 55 -10.98 -6.03 0.16
CA VAL A 55 -10.15 -6.56 -0.93
C VAL A 55 -9.44 -7.85 -0.52
N LEU A 56 -8.85 -7.88 0.68
CA LEU A 56 -8.21 -9.08 1.22
C LEU A 56 -9.22 -10.22 1.33
N ASP A 57 -10.37 -9.98 1.94
CA ASP A 57 -11.41 -10.99 2.15
C ASP A 57 -11.97 -11.50 0.81
N ALA A 58 -12.18 -10.63 -0.17
CA ALA A 58 -12.59 -11.02 -1.52
C ALA A 58 -11.53 -11.85 -2.27
N SER A 59 -10.25 -11.68 -1.93
CA SER A 59 -9.13 -12.43 -2.54
C SER A 59 -8.85 -13.80 -1.91
N ARG A 60 -9.49 -14.13 -0.77
CA ARG A 60 -9.35 -15.42 -0.06
C ARG A 60 -10.09 -16.55 -0.79
N GLU A 61 -10.30 -17.67 -0.09
CA GLU A 61 -10.89 -18.90 -0.62
C GLU A 61 -12.17 -18.63 -1.44
N GLN A 62 -12.34 -19.35 -2.55
CA GLN A 62 -13.36 -19.09 -3.58
C GLN A 62 -13.22 -17.71 -4.28
N LYS A 63 -11.97 -17.22 -4.41
CA LYS A 63 -11.47 -16.04 -5.15
C LYS A 63 -12.54 -15.18 -5.85
N LYS A 64 -13.24 -14.35 -5.07
CA LYS A 64 -14.19 -13.36 -5.62
C LYS A 64 -13.49 -12.17 -6.28
N LEU A 65 -12.18 -12.05 -6.07
CA LEU A 65 -11.31 -11.04 -6.65
C LEU A 65 -9.90 -11.62 -6.85
N TRP A 66 -9.30 -11.37 -8.01
CA TRP A 66 -7.88 -11.59 -8.23
C TRP A 66 -7.11 -10.32 -7.94
N ILE A 67 -6.07 -10.42 -7.12
CA ILE A 67 -5.12 -9.33 -6.92
C ILE A 67 -3.88 -9.63 -7.76
N VAL A 68 -3.38 -8.63 -8.49
CA VAL A 68 -2.21 -8.77 -9.36
C VAL A 68 -1.24 -7.62 -9.11
N ALA A 69 0.04 -7.95 -8.94
CA ALA A 69 1.12 -7.00 -8.74
C ALA A 69 2.29 -7.35 -9.68
N THR A 70 3.09 -6.36 -10.08
CA THR A 70 4.34 -6.62 -10.79
C THR A 70 5.51 -6.74 -9.81
N THR A 71 6.62 -7.33 -10.24
CA THR A 71 7.89 -7.25 -9.50
C THR A 71 8.31 -5.81 -9.22
N MET A 72 8.01 -4.87 -10.11
CA MET A 72 8.29 -3.45 -9.89
C MET A 72 7.51 -2.91 -8.69
N VAL A 73 6.20 -3.19 -8.58
CA VAL A 73 5.39 -2.80 -7.41
C VAL A 73 5.96 -3.40 -6.11
N LYS A 74 6.33 -4.68 -6.13
CA LYS A 74 6.93 -5.35 -4.96
C LYS A 74 8.24 -4.68 -4.53
N ASN A 75 9.11 -4.36 -5.49
CA ASN A 75 10.40 -3.74 -5.22
C ASN A 75 10.21 -2.34 -4.62
N GLU A 76 9.39 -1.50 -5.26
CA GLU A 76 9.14 -0.15 -4.75
C GLU A 76 8.48 -0.16 -3.36
N PHE A 77 7.54 -1.08 -3.14
CA PHE A 77 6.92 -1.25 -1.83
C PHE A 77 7.97 -1.58 -0.78
N SER A 78 8.84 -2.55 -1.06
CA SER A 78 9.89 -2.99 -0.13
C SER A 78 10.88 -1.88 0.20
N GLU A 79 11.25 -1.06 -0.77
CA GLU A 79 12.13 0.11 -0.59
C GLU A 79 11.49 1.20 0.28
N LYS A 80 10.19 1.44 0.09
CA LYS A 80 9.47 2.57 0.71
C LYS A 80 8.84 2.21 2.07
N LEU A 81 8.52 0.93 2.31
CA LEU A 81 7.75 0.46 3.47
C LEU A 81 8.31 0.97 4.79
N LYS A 82 9.59 0.69 5.08
CA LYS A 82 10.21 1.06 6.36
C LYS A 82 10.21 2.58 6.59
N LYS A 83 10.38 3.36 5.52
CA LYS A 83 10.33 4.83 5.62
C LYS A 83 8.93 5.29 6.00
N VAL A 84 7.91 4.81 5.30
CA VAL A 84 6.50 5.18 5.53
C VAL A 84 6.03 4.74 6.91
N GLU A 85 6.37 3.53 7.36
CA GLU A 85 6.07 3.07 8.71
C GLU A 85 6.70 3.97 9.78
N ASN A 86 7.98 4.32 9.62
CA ASN A 86 8.67 5.22 10.56
C ASN A 86 8.08 6.64 10.57
N GLU A 87 7.61 7.15 9.44
CA GLU A 87 6.90 8.42 9.37
C GLU A 87 5.61 8.38 10.19
N LEU A 88 4.85 7.28 10.10
CA LEU A 88 3.65 7.09 10.90
C LEU A 88 3.97 6.91 12.39
N VAL A 89 5.03 6.17 12.75
CA VAL A 89 5.50 6.05 14.14
C VAL A 89 5.73 7.45 14.72
N LYS A 90 6.52 8.29 14.04
CA LYS A 90 6.79 9.67 14.49
C LYS A 90 5.52 10.52 14.61
N HIS A 91 4.54 10.29 13.75
CA HIS A 91 3.26 10.99 13.83
C HIS A 91 2.46 10.57 15.06
N VAL A 92 2.29 9.27 15.31
CA VAL A 92 1.63 8.76 16.53
C VAL A 92 2.35 9.29 17.77
N GLU A 93 3.68 9.29 17.75
CA GLU A 93 4.48 9.85 18.83
C GLU A 93 4.21 11.33 19.12
N LYS A 94 3.98 12.12 18.07
CA LYS A 94 3.65 13.53 18.17
C LYS A 94 2.23 13.72 18.72
N VAL A 95 1.26 12.96 18.22
CA VAL A 95 -0.13 13.00 18.68
C VAL A 95 -0.21 12.72 20.18
N ASP A 96 0.43 11.66 20.68
CA ASP A 96 0.46 11.36 22.13
C ASP A 96 1.05 12.52 22.95
N LYS A 97 2.12 13.15 22.47
CA LYS A 97 2.73 14.31 23.16
C LYS A 97 1.80 15.51 23.17
N ASP A 98 1.09 15.78 22.08
CA ASP A 98 0.20 16.93 21.96
C ASP A 98 -1.09 16.73 22.79
N VAL A 99 -1.62 15.51 22.80
CA VAL A 99 -2.73 15.11 23.68
C VAL A 99 -2.34 15.25 25.16
N GLU A 100 -1.14 14.84 25.56
CA GLU A 100 -0.64 15.00 26.93
C GLU A 100 -0.48 16.47 27.34
N LYS A 101 -0.01 17.34 26.43
CA LYS A 101 0.06 18.79 26.70
C LYS A 101 -1.33 19.39 26.93
N LEU A 102 -2.31 19.03 26.09
CA LEU A 102 -3.69 19.50 26.23
C LEU A 102 -4.32 18.98 27.53
N ARG A 103 -4.09 17.71 27.87
CA ARG A 103 -4.54 17.12 29.15
C ARG A 103 -4.00 17.89 30.34
N LYS A 104 -2.69 18.20 30.36
CA LYS A 104 -2.09 19.00 31.44
C LYS A 104 -2.73 20.38 31.54
N ALA A 105 -2.87 21.09 30.43
CA ALA A 105 -3.51 22.41 30.41
C ALA A 105 -4.96 22.36 30.92
N ALA A 106 -5.74 21.38 30.46
CA ALA A 106 -7.12 21.21 30.88
C ALA A 106 -7.25 20.89 32.38
N ASN A 107 -6.37 20.07 32.95
CA ASN A 107 -6.38 19.79 34.39
C ASN A 107 -6.06 21.04 35.25
N TYR A 108 -5.26 21.97 34.73
CA TYR A 108 -5.03 23.26 35.40
C TYR A 108 -6.23 24.20 35.31
N LEU A 109 -6.96 24.18 34.19
CA LEU A 109 -8.08 25.09 33.92
C LEU A 109 -9.40 24.59 34.53
N PHE A 110 -9.62 23.28 34.55
CA PHE A 110 -10.89 22.66 34.89
C PHE A 110 -10.66 21.64 36.01
N ALA A 111 -10.83 22.09 37.26
CA ALA A 111 -10.57 21.29 38.47
C ALA A 111 -11.50 20.07 38.66
N SER A 112 -12.52 19.90 37.81
CA SER A 112 -13.63 18.97 38.05
C SER A 112 -13.61 17.68 37.23
N SER A 113 -12.66 17.49 36.31
CA SER A 113 -12.62 16.28 35.47
C SER A 113 -11.20 15.85 35.16
N GLN A 114 -10.79 14.72 35.73
CA GLN A 114 -9.51 14.10 35.42
C GLN A 114 -9.57 13.52 34.00
N ILE A 115 -9.09 14.27 33.03
CA ILE A 115 -9.00 13.81 31.64
C ILE A 115 -7.86 12.80 31.57
N ASN A 116 -8.17 11.57 31.15
CA ASN A 116 -7.18 10.51 30.98
C ASN A 116 -7.24 9.99 29.53
N PRO A 117 -6.51 10.62 28.60
CA PRO A 117 -6.52 10.22 27.21
C PRO A 117 -5.86 8.86 27.03
N GLY A 118 -6.29 8.12 26.00
CA GLY A 118 -5.61 6.89 25.59
C GLY A 118 -4.18 7.16 25.07
N ASN A 119 -3.36 6.12 25.08
CA ASN A 119 -1.99 6.13 24.55
C ASN A 119 -1.97 5.40 23.20
N PHE A 120 -1.87 6.15 22.09
CA PHE A 120 -1.99 5.57 20.75
C PHE A 120 -0.78 4.72 20.36
N ARG A 121 0.43 4.98 20.93
CA ARG A 121 1.60 4.11 20.73
C ARG A 121 1.37 2.66 21.13
N GLU A 122 0.63 2.42 22.21
CA GLU A 122 0.38 1.07 22.73
C GLU A 122 -0.44 0.21 21.77
N LEU A 123 -1.24 0.85 20.92
CA LEU A 123 -2.08 0.19 19.92
C LEU A 123 -1.29 -0.36 18.72
N LYS A 124 0.00 0.00 18.57
CA LYS A 124 0.87 -0.46 17.47
C LYS A 124 0.24 -0.28 16.08
N ILE A 125 -0.48 0.83 15.89
CA ILE A 125 -1.18 1.17 14.64
C ILE A 125 -0.24 1.09 13.41
N PRO A 126 1.00 1.62 13.44
CA PRO A 126 1.90 1.54 12.29
C PRO A 126 2.16 0.10 11.86
N GLN A 127 2.44 -0.80 12.81
CA GLN A 127 2.72 -2.21 12.52
C GLN A 127 1.48 -2.95 12.02
N ALA A 128 0.30 -2.63 12.57
CA ALA A 128 -0.95 -3.23 12.13
C ALA A 128 -1.26 -2.85 10.67
N LEU A 129 -1.07 -1.59 10.29
CA LEU A 129 -1.29 -1.12 8.92
C LEU A 129 -0.23 -1.65 7.94
N SER A 130 1.05 -1.69 8.35
CA SER A 130 2.10 -2.34 7.55
C SER A 130 1.75 -3.79 7.23
N LYS A 131 1.22 -4.54 8.20
CA LYS A 131 0.79 -5.94 7.98
C LYS A 131 -0.36 -6.05 6.98
N ILE A 132 -1.35 -5.17 7.02
CA ILE A 132 -2.44 -5.17 6.02
C ILE A 132 -1.87 -4.91 4.62
N ALA A 133 -0.98 -3.94 4.48
CA ALA A 133 -0.31 -3.62 3.23
C ALA A 133 0.54 -4.80 2.71
N GLU A 134 1.31 -5.45 3.58
CA GLU A 134 2.06 -6.68 3.28
C GLU A 134 1.10 -7.80 2.82
N TYR A 135 -0.01 -8.02 3.53
CA TYR A 135 -0.98 -9.06 3.16
C TYR A 135 -1.63 -8.82 1.80
N LEU A 136 -1.88 -7.57 1.40
CA LEU A 136 -2.41 -7.25 0.07
C LEU A 136 -1.43 -7.70 -1.02
N LEU A 137 -0.16 -7.34 -0.86
CA LEU A 137 0.90 -7.71 -1.79
C LEU A 137 1.15 -9.23 -1.77
N ASP A 138 1.15 -9.85 -0.58
CA ASP A 138 1.33 -11.28 -0.38
C ASP A 138 0.16 -12.09 -0.95
N SER A 139 -1.03 -11.51 -1.11
CA SER A 139 -2.19 -12.16 -1.73
C SER A 139 -2.15 -12.09 -3.26
N ALA A 140 -1.35 -11.17 -3.84
CA ALA A 140 -1.30 -10.95 -5.28
C ALA A 140 -0.64 -12.11 -6.06
N ILE A 141 -1.08 -12.34 -7.30
CA ILE A 141 -0.23 -12.96 -8.32
C ILE A 141 0.87 -11.96 -8.65
N LEU A 142 2.13 -12.39 -8.54
CA LEU A 142 3.28 -11.56 -8.85
C LEU A 142 3.72 -11.81 -10.30
N ILE A 143 3.55 -10.82 -11.16
CA ILE A 143 4.01 -10.86 -12.56
C ILE A 143 5.50 -10.54 -12.62
N ALA A 144 6.25 -11.41 -13.29
CA ALA A 144 7.68 -11.24 -13.56
C ALA A 144 7.91 -10.07 -14.53
N ALA A 145 9.10 -9.47 -14.45
CA ALA A 145 9.52 -8.53 -15.47
C ALA A 145 9.66 -9.23 -16.83
N GLU A 146 9.04 -8.68 -17.86
CA GLU A 146 9.13 -9.19 -19.23
C GLU A 146 9.74 -8.15 -20.18
N ASP A 147 10.70 -8.57 -21.00
CA ASP A 147 11.52 -7.68 -21.85
C ASP A 147 10.67 -6.82 -22.81
N ASP A 148 9.59 -7.39 -23.35
CA ASP A 148 8.67 -6.65 -24.22
C ASP A 148 7.95 -5.52 -23.47
N CYS A 149 7.47 -5.78 -22.25
CA CYS A 149 6.85 -4.77 -21.40
C CYS A 149 7.85 -3.66 -21.02
N ILE A 150 9.08 -4.03 -20.66
CA ILE A 150 10.19 -3.10 -20.38
C ILE A 150 10.49 -2.23 -21.60
N LEU A 151 10.59 -2.82 -22.79
CA LEU A 151 10.85 -2.09 -24.02
C LEU A 151 9.70 -1.12 -24.35
N ARG A 152 8.44 -1.54 -24.16
CA ARG A 152 7.28 -0.65 -24.32
C ARG A 152 7.28 0.49 -23.29
N ALA A 153 7.69 0.24 -22.06
CA ALA A 153 7.80 1.25 -21.02
C ALA A 153 8.85 2.31 -21.38
N ALA A 154 10.02 1.88 -21.87
CA ALA A 154 11.05 2.78 -22.37
C ALA A 154 10.53 3.62 -23.56
N LYS A 155 9.82 3.00 -24.51
CA LYS A 155 9.18 3.73 -25.62
C LYS A 155 8.13 4.73 -25.12
N ARG A 156 7.34 4.38 -24.11
CA ARG A 156 6.34 5.27 -23.49
C ARG A 156 6.98 6.52 -22.90
N VAL A 157 8.11 6.36 -22.20
CA VAL A 157 8.89 7.47 -21.65
C VAL A 157 9.45 8.37 -22.76
N THR A 158 10.11 7.78 -23.76
CA THR A 158 10.67 8.52 -24.91
C THR A 158 9.61 9.30 -25.67
N ASN A 159 8.43 8.72 -25.83
CA ASN A 159 7.30 9.33 -26.51
C ASN A 159 6.47 10.27 -25.61
N LYS A 160 6.87 10.49 -24.35
CA LYS A 160 6.15 11.32 -23.36
C LYS A 160 4.67 10.94 -23.22
N LYS A 161 4.38 9.64 -23.33
CA LYS A 161 3.03 9.11 -23.18
C LYS A 161 2.78 8.85 -21.70
N LYS A 162 1.61 9.29 -21.21
CA LYS A 162 1.21 9.14 -19.78
C LYS A 162 1.44 7.70 -19.28
N PRO A 163 1.93 7.49 -18.05
CA PRO A 163 2.07 8.48 -16.99
C PRO A 163 3.27 9.42 -17.18
N SER A 164 4.26 9.07 -18.01
CA SER A 164 5.43 9.92 -18.29
C SER A 164 5.06 11.31 -18.80
N GLN A 165 5.81 12.31 -18.35
CA GLN A 165 5.73 13.71 -18.76
C GLN A 165 7.14 14.31 -18.90
N SER A 166 7.26 15.40 -19.66
CA SER A 166 8.51 16.16 -19.75
C SER A 166 9.01 16.59 -18.36
N GLY A 167 10.27 16.25 -18.04
CA GLY A 167 10.94 16.71 -16.83
C GLY A 167 10.78 15.82 -15.58
N LYS A 168 10.00 14.73 -15.64
CA LYS A 168 9.92 13.74 -14.55
C LYS A 168 10.25 12.33 -15.09
N GLN A 169 11.27 11.69 -14.51
CA GLN A 169 11.56 10.29 -14.78
C GLN A 169 10.56 9.42 -14.01
N GLN A 170 9.46 9.06 -14.67
CA GLN A 170 8.42 8.14 -14.18
C GLN A 170 8.51 6.78 -14.88
N TYR A 171 9.74 6.29 -15.07
CA TYR A 171 9.96 5.03 -15.76
C TYR A 171 9.26 3.87 -15.03
N ASN A 172 9.37 3.80 -13.71
CA ASN A 172 8.73 2.76 -12.90
C ASN A 172 7.21 2.74 -13.10
N ASP A 173 6.55 3.91 -13.08
CA ASP A 173 5.11 4.02 -13.33
C ASP A 173 4.74 3.54 -14.76
N CYS A 174 5.61 3.81 -15.74
CA CYS A 174 5.43 3.32 -17.11
C CYS A 174 5.61 1.80 -17.20
N GLU A 175 6.60 1.25 -16.49
CA GLU A 175 6.83 -0.19 -16.44
C GLU A 175 5.65 -0.92 -15.81
N ILE A 176 5.15 -0.44 -14.67
CA ILE A 176 3.97 -1.00 -14.00
C ILE A 176 2.78 -1.03 -14.97
N ILE A 177 2.49 0.08 -15.64
CA ILE A 177 1.37 0.17 -16.59
C ILE A 177 1.56 -0.77 -17.79
N GLU A 178 2.76 -0.86 -18.37
CA GLU A 178 2.98 -1.70 -19.56
C GLU A 178 2.90 -3.21 -19.29
N HIS A 179 3.05 -3.63 -18.03
CA HIS A 179 2.78 -5.01 -17.60
C HIS A 179 1.29 -5.28 -17.33
N TYR A 180 0.46 -4.23 -17.17
CA TYR A 180 -0.99 -4.36 -16.94
C TYR A 180 -1.82 -4.16 -18.21
N LEU A 181 -1.24 -3.59 -19.27
CA LEU A 181 -1.84 -3.43 -20.59
C LEU A 181 -1.66 -4.68 -21.46
#